data_AF-A0A8T3N2U6-F1
#
_entry.id   AF-A0A8T3N2U6-F1
#
_cell.length_a   1.000
_cell.length_b   1.000
_cell.length_c   1.000
_cell.angle_alpha   90.00
_cell.angle_beta   90.00
_cell.angle_gamma   90.00
#
_symmetry.space_group_name_H-M   'P 1'
#
loop_
_entity.id
_entity.type
_entity.pdbx_description
1 polymer ?
#
loop_
_entity_poly.entity_id
_entity_poly.type
_entity_poly.pdbx_seq_one_letter_code
_entity_poly.pdbx_strand_id
1 'polypeptide(L)'
;MKLNNAMAIGNSMRSLLYNQLNQQLGYSEAMPWQKGQSGNPGGLSKGSRRKLTDAFIRALARDWKAHGEEVIERVRHENPAAYFKGMLSLVQKDVSVEGQISQMPIQSEPLSATVAFIKEMVREQNESLEGAQPAKDDSETAA
;
A
#
# COMPACT_ATOMS: atom_id res chain seq x y z
N MET A 1 -11.26 23.64 52.13
CA MET A 1 -11.76 22.56 51.25
C MET A 1 -13.21 22.89 50.93
N LYS A 2 -13.64 23.13 49.68
CA LYS A 2 -13.43 22.28 48.50
C LYS A 2 -13.23 23.14 47.26
N LEU A 3 -12.15 22.83 46.53
CA LEU A 3 -11.91 23.23 45.14
C LEU A 3 -12.97 22.55 44.28
N ASN A 4 -13.68 23.29 43.43
CA ASN A 4 -14.42 22.77 42.27
C ASN A 4 -14.74 23.92 41.31
N ASN A 5 -13.70 24.46 40.66
CA ASN A 5 -13.86 25.39 39.54
C ASN A 5 -12.76 25.15 38.49
N ALA A 6 -12.70 23.93 37.94
CA ALA A 6 -11.69 23.55 36.94
C ALA A 6 -12.21 22.62 35.84
N MET A 7 -13.54 22.57 35.61
CA MET A 7 -14.13 21.73 34.55
C MET A 7 -15.20 22.46 33.72
N ALA A 8 -15.17 23.80 33.69
CA ALA A 8 -16.09 24.60 32.86
C ALA A 8 -15.40 25.33 31.69
N ILE A 9 -14.05 25.35 31.65
CA ILE A 9 -13.29 26.18 30.69
C ILE A 9 -12.70 25.33 29.53
N GLY A 10 -12.69 24.00 29.65
CA GLY A 10 -12.09 23.10 28.65
C GLY A 10 -12.92 22.80 27.38
N ASN A 11 -14.21 23.11 27.36
CA ASN A 11 -15.12 22.75 26.26
C ASN A 11 -15.51 23.92 25.34
N SER A 12 -14.98 25.13 25.59
CA SER A 12 -15.35 26.33 24.81
C SER A 12 -14.50 26.48 23.54
N MET A 13 -13.18 26.28 23.60
CA MET A 13 -12.33 26.49 22.41
C MET A 13 -12.46 25.41 21.33
N ARG A 14 -12.66 24.13 21.72
CA ARG A 14 -12.83 23.03 20.76
C ARG A 14 -14.20 23.09 20.08
N SER A 15 -15.27 23.46 20.77
CA SER A 15 -16.59 23.65 20.12
C SER A 15 -16.61 24.89 19.24
N LEU A 16 -15.98 25.99 19.67
CA LEU A 16 -15.89 27.23 18.88
C LEU A 16 -15.04 27.07 17.61
N LEU A 17 -13.91 26.37 17.68
CA LEU A 17 -13.06 26.08 16.51
C LEU A 17 -13.75 25.13 15.52
N TYR A 18 -14.47 24.12 16.01
CA TYR A 18 -15.18 23.17 15.15
C TYR A 18 -16.41 23.80 14.48
N ASN A 19 -17.15 24.67 15.16
CA ASN A 19 -18.32 25.33 14.57
C ASN A 19 -17.95 26.38 13.52
N GLN A 20 -16.88 27.17 13.73
CA GLN A 20 -16.49 28.20 12.77
C GLN A 20 -15.92 27.62 11.47
N LEU A 21 -15.23 26.46 11.54
CA LEU A 21 -14.75 25.73 10.36
C LEU A 21 -15.89 25.04 9.59
N ASN A 22 -16.84 24.43 10.29
CA ASN A 22 -17.98 23.75 9.65
C ASN A 22 -18.89 24.73 8.90
N GLN A 23 -19.04 25.95 9.39
CA GLN A 23 -19.82 27.00 8.73
C GLN A 23 -19.20 27.46 7.39
N GLN A 24 -17.88 27.34 7.23
CA GLN A 24 -17.18 27.71 5.98
C GLN A 24 -17.14 26.58 4.93
N LEU A 25 -17.16 25.31 5.34
CA LEU A 25 -16.95 24.17 4.44
C LEU A 25 -18.26 23.51 3.96
N GLY A 26 -19.43 23.97 4.41
CA GLY A 26 -20.73 23.44 3.97
C GLY A 26 -20.99 21.96 4.33
N TYR A 27 -20.20 21.39 5.24
CA TYR A 27 -20.51 20.09 5.83
C TYR A 27 -21.64 20.30 6.83
N SER A 28 -22.83 19.77 6.52
CA SER A 28 -23.93 19.74 7.47
C SER A 28 -23.48 19.01 8.75
N GLU A 29 -23.80 19.57 9.91
CA GLU A 29 -23.53 19.02 11.24
C GLU A 29 -24.31 17.71 11.47
N ALA A 30 -24.04 16.66 10.70
CA ALA A 30 -24.53 15.33 11.02
C ALA A 30 -23.75 14.87 12.25
N MET A 31 -24.41 14.88 13.42
CA MET A 31 -23.87 14.32 14.66
C MET A 31 -23.23 12.95 14.38
N PRO A 32 -22.04 12.66 14.92
CA PRO A 32 -21.43 11.34 14.77
C PRO A 32 -22.41 10.27 15.24
N TRP A 33 -22.59 9.24 14.42
CA TRP A 33 -23.51 8.14 14.71
C TRP A 33 -23.18 7.54 16.09
N GLN A 34 -24.21 7.30 16.90
CA GLN A 34 -24.03 6.64 18.20
C GLN A 34 -23.39 5.26 17.99
N LYS A 35 -22.53 4.82 18.91
CA LYS A 35 -21.87 3.51 18.82
C LYS A 35 -22.94 2.41 18.73
N GLY A 36 -22.95 1.67 17.62
CA GLY A 36 -23.96 0.63 17.33
C GLY A 36 -25.14 1.09 16.47
N GLN A 37 -25.22 2.38 16.12
CA GLN A 37 -26.20 2.93 15.20
C GLN A 37 -25.57 3.15 13.82
N SER A 38 -26.18 2.57 12.78
CA SER A 38 -25.76 2.84 11.41
C SER A 38 -26.16 4.26 11.01
N GLY A 39 -25.28 4.97 10.31
CA GLY A 39 -25.60 6.26 9.68
C GLY A 39 -26.66 6.18 8.58
N ASN A 40 -27.04 4.95 8.18
CA ASN A 40 -28.21 4.68 7.36
C ASN A 40 -29.19 3.77 8.11
N PRO A 41 -30.04 4.32 9.00
CA PRO A 41 -30.98 3.52 9.79
C PRO A 41 -32.05 2.81 8.95
N GLY A 42 -32.33 3.30 7.74
CA GLY A 42 -33.21 2.63 6.77
C GLY A 42 -32.55 1.47 6.01
N GLY A 43 -31.26 1.26 6.22
CA GLY A 43 -30.46 0.31 5.46
C GLY A 43 -30.33 0.68 3.98
N LEU A 44 -29.53 -0.10 3.26
CA LEU A 44 -29.34 0.15 1.82
C LEU A 44 -30.65 -0.17 1.07
N SER A 45 -31.10 0.76 0.21
CA SER A 45 -32.43 0.70 -0.41
C SER A 45 -32.68 -0.62 -1.15
N LYS A 46 -33.90 -1.16 -1.05
CA LYS A 46 -34.31 -2.41 -1.71
C LYS A 46 -34.69 -2.15 -3.17
N GLY A 47 -33.80 -1.51 -3.94
CA GLY A 47 -33.98 -1.32 -5.37
C GLY A 47 -34.20 -2.66 -6.10
N SER A 48 -34.96 -2.65 -7.20
CA SER A 48 -35.25 -3.84 -8.01
C SER A 48 -33.98 -4.59 -8.42
N ARG A 49 -32.93 -3.86 -8.84
CA ARG A 49 -31.62 -4.42 -9.17
C ARG A 49 -31.03 -5.24 -8.03
N ARG A 50 -31.03 -4.69 -6.82
CA ARG A 50 -30.43 -5.37 -5.67
C ARG A 50 -31.21 -6.62 -5.27
N LYS A 51 -32.55 -6.56 -5.32
CA LYS A 51 -33.39 -7.74 -5.09
C LYS A 51 -33.10 -8.84 -6.12
N LEU A 52 -32.96 -8.48 -7.39
CA LEU A 52 -32.62 -9.42 -8.45
C LEU A 52 -31.24 -10.05 -8.22
N THR A 53 -30.23 -9.23 -7.90
CA THR A 53 -28.87 -9.70 -7.60
C THR A 53 -28.87 -10.68 -6.42
N ASP A 54 -29.54 -10.34 -5.31
CA ASP A 54 -29.62 -11.22 -4.15
C ASP A 54 -30.33 -12.55 -4.48
N ALA A 55 -31.42 -12.50 -5.24
CA ALA A 55 -32.15 -13.69 -5.66
C ALA A 55 -31.29 -14.59 -6.57
N PHE A 56 -30.56 -13.97 -7.51
CA PHE A 56 -29.67 -14.68 -8.42
C PHE A 56 -28.53 -15.37 -7.68
N ILE A 57 -27.82 -14.67 -6.79
CA ILE A 57 -26.73 -15.26 -5.99
C ILE A 57 -27.25 -16.41 -5.11
N ARG A 58 -28.42 -16.25 -4.49
CA ARG A 58 -29.04 -17.32 -3.69
C ARG A 58 -29.47 -18.52 -4.53
N ALA A 59 -29.93 -18.31 -5.77
CA ALA A 59 -30.24 -19.40 -6.67
C ALA A 59 -28.96 -20.16 -7.06
N LEU A 60 -27.91 -19.43 -7.45
CA LEU A 60 -26.63 -20.01 -7.84
C LEU A 60 -25.95 -20.76 -6.69
N ALA A 61 -26.02 -20.24 -5.46
CA ALA A 61 -25.47 -20.94 -4.30
C ALA A 61 -26.21 -22.26 -3.99
N ARG A 62 -27.54 -22.30 -4.18
CA ARG A 62 -28.33 -23.53 -4.02
C ARG A 62 -28.01 -24.55 -5.11
N ASP A 63 -27.92 -24.09 -6.35
CA ASP A 63 -27.54 -24.92 -7.49
C ASP A 63 -26.14 -25.51 -7.31
N TRP A 64 -25.16 -24.68 -6.95
CA TRP A 64 -23.79 -25.13 -6.65
C TRP A 64 -23.75 -26.16 -5.52
N LYS A 65 -24.53 -25.97 -4.45
CA LYS A 65 -24.60 -26.94 -3.36
C LYS A 65 -25.17 -28.29 -3.79
N ALA A 66 -26.08 -28.30 -4.76
CA ALA A 66 -26.71 -29.52 -5.26
C ALA A 66 -25.91 -30.22 -6.36
N HIS A 67 -25.26 -29.46 -7.25
CA HIS A 67 -24.71 -29.97 -8.50
C HIS A 67 -23.24 -29.61 -8.76
N GLY A 68 -22.63 -28.76 -7.92
CA GLY A 68 -21.30 -28.20 -8.18
C GLY A 68 -20.19 -29.25 -8.29
N GLU A 69 -20.21 -30.28 -7.44
CA GLU A 69 -19.21 -31.35 -7.46
C GLU A 69 -19.29 -32.20 -8.74
N GLU A 70 -20.51 -32.57 -9.15
CA GLU A 70 -20.75 -33.32 -10.39
C GLU A 70 -20.31 -32.52 -11.63
N VAL A 71 -20.55 -31.21 -11.64
CA VAL A 71 -20.07 -30.33 -12.72
C VAL A 71 -18.54 -30.30 -12.77
N ILE A 72 -17.87 -30.22 -11.61
CA ILE A 72 -16.40 -30.26 -11.54
C ILE A 72 -15.85 -31.58 -12.09
N GLU A 73 -16.43 -32.71 -11.68
CA GLU A 73 -16.04 -34.03 -12.15
C GLU A 73 -16.21 -34.14 -13.67
N ARG A 74 -17.39 -33.77 -14.17
CA ARG A 74 -17.68 -33.82 -15.61
C ARG A 74 -16.74 -32.93 -16.43
N VAL A 75 -16.48 -31.69 -15.99
CA VAL A 75 -15.54 -30.79 -16.69
C VAL A 75 -14.12 -31.35 -16.67
N ARG A 76 -13.70 -32.00 -15.57
CA ARG A 76 -12.40 -32.67 -15.51
C ARG A 76 -12.27 -33.79 -16.56
N HIS A 77 -13.33 -34.55 -16.78
CA HIS A 77 -13.32 -35.65 -17.76
C HIS A 77 -13.49 -35.17 -19.22
N GLU A 78 -14.45 -34.27 -19.46
CA GLU A 78 -14.79 -33.81 -20.82
C GLU A 78 -13.81 -32.75 -21.35
N ASN A 79 -13.31 -31.85 -20.49
CA ASN A 79 -12.40 -30.78 -20.88
C ASN A 79 -11.34 -30.51 -19.79
N PRO A 80 -10.34 -31.41 -19.64
CA PRO A 80 -9.32 -31.29 -18.61
C PRO A 80 -8.48 -30.01 -18.72
N ALA A 81 -8.29 -29.48 -19.93
CA ALA A 81 -7.57 -28.23 -20.15
C ALA A 81 -8.32 -27.02 -19.55
N ALA A 82 -9.64 -26.94 -19.75
CA ALA A 82 -10.47 -25.91 -19.14
C ALA A 82 -10.53 -26.06 -17.61
N TYR A 83 -10.62 -27.30 -17.10
CA TYR A 83 -10.56 -27.58 -15.67
C TYR A 83 -9.27 -27.05 -15.04
N PHE A 84 -8.11 -27.42 -15.60
CA PHE A 84 -6.81 -27.00 -15.10
C PHE A 84 -6.63 -25.47 -15.18
N LYS A 85 -7.05 -24.83 -16.29
CA LYS A 85 -7.06 -23.36 -16.41
C LYS A 85 -7.95 -22.69 -15.36
N GLY A 86 -9.11 -23.30 -15.05
CA GLY A 86 -9.99 -22.86 -13.97
C GLY A 86 -9.29 -22.93 -12.61
N MET A 87 -8.61 -24.04 -12.30
CA MET A 87 -7.82 -24.17 -11.06
C MET A 87 -6.70 -23.14 -10.97
N LEU A 88 -5.95 -22.92 -12.06
CA LEU A 88 -4.91 -21.90 -12.13
C LEU A 88 -5.45 -20.47 -11.93
N SER A 89 -6.71 -20.20 -12.25
CA SER A 89 -7.33 -18.88 -12.02
C SER A 89 -7.64 -18.59 -10.56
N LEU A 90 -7.75 -19.65 -9.72
CA LEU A 90 -7.95 -19.53 -8.27
C LEU A 90 -6.64 -19.22 -7.54
N VAL A 91 -5.52 -19.64 -8.11
CA VAL A 91 -4.19 -19.21 -7.65
C VAL A 91 -4.10 -17.73 -7.98
N GLN A 92 -4.04 -16.87 -6.95
CA GLN A 92 -3.88 -15.44 -7.12
C GLN A 92 -2.72 -15.20 -8.08
N LYS A 93 -3.01 -14.65 -9.25
CA LYS A 93 -1.99 -14.09 -10.10
C LYS A 93 -1.55 -12.83 -9.41
N ASP A 94 -0.29 -12.79 -8.99
CA ASP A 94 0.31 -11.64 -8.34
C ASP A 94 -0.21 -10.35 -9.00
N VAL A 95 -0.95 -9.56 -8.22
CA VAL A 95 -1.37 -8.24 -8.66
C VAL A 95 -0.08 -7.45 -8.71
N SER A 96 0.54 -7.36 -9.90
CA SER A 96 1.54 -6.34 -10.17
C SER A 96 0.90 -5.01 -9.79
N VAL A 97 1.31 -4.47 -8.65
CA VAL A 97 0.99 -3.10 -8.31
C VAL A 97 1.81 -2.26 -9.28
N GLU A 98 1.26 -2.00 -10.46
CA GLU A 98 1.65 -0.87 -11.32
C GLU A 98 1.19 0.45 -10.69
N GLY A 99 1.37 0.57 -9.37
CA GLY A 99 1.44 1.86 -8.72
C GLY A 99 2.83 2.37 -9.02
N GLN A 100 2.93 3.41 -9.84
CA GLN A 100 4.13 4.23 -9.89
C GLN A 100 4.46 4.60 -8.43
N ILE A 101 5.47 3.95 -7.86
CA ILE A 101 6.14 4.48 -6.68
C ILE A 101 6.80 5.75 -7.21
N SER A 102 6.09 6.87 -7.12
CA SER A 102 6.67 8.19 -7.32
C SER A 102 7.70 8.35 -6.21
N GLN A 103 8.90 7.83 -6.44
CA GLN A 103 10.05 8.16 -5.64
C GLN A 103 10.19 9.67 -5.72
N MET A 104 9.94 10.34 -4.60
CA MET A 104 10.19 11.76 -4.47
C MET A 104 11.64 12.01 -4.94
N PRO A 105 11.91 12.95 -5.86
CA PRO A 105 13.27 13.15 -6.35
C PRO A 105 14.18 13.46 -5.16
N ILE A 106 15.09 12.54 -4.90
CA ILE A 106 16.11 12.69 -3.85
C ILE A 106 16.96 13.88 -4.28
N GLN A 107 16.84 15.01 -3.58
CA GLN A 107 17.68 16.17 -3.84
C GLN A 107 19.13 15.79 -3.50
N SER A 108 19.96 15.63 -4.53
CA SER A 108 21.31 15.09 -4.48
C SER A 108 22.39 16.11 -4.06
N GLU A 109 21.99 17.32 -3.68
CA GLU A 109 22.90 18.40 -3.26
C GLU A 109 23.92 17.98 -2.19
N PRO A 110 23.55 17.30 -1.07
CA PRO A 110 24.53 16.92 -0.07
C PRO A 110 25.48 15.81 -0.53
N LEU A 111 25.19 15.11 -1.64
CA LEU A 111 25.96 13.95 -2.09
C LEU A 111 27.19 14.34 -2.93
N SER A 112 27.13 15.47 -3.64
CA SER A 112 28.22 15.94 -4.50
C SER A 112 29.46 16.32 -3.70
N ALA A 113 29.28 17.04 -2.58
CA ALA A 113 30.35 17.43 -1.67
C ALA A 113 31.02 16.21 -1.02
N THR A 114 30.23 15.21 -0.60
CA THR A 114 30.76 13.96 -0.03
C THR A 114 31.56 13.17 -1.07
N VAL A 115 31.08 13.09 -2.31
CA VAL A 115 31.81 12.41 -3.40
C VAL A 115 33.13 13.11 -3.74
N ALA A 116 33.16 14.45 -3.74
CA ALA A 116 34.39 15.20 -3.97
C ALA A 116 35.43 14.95 -2.87
N PHE A 117 34.99 14.96 -1.61
CA PHE A 117 35.86 14.67 -0.46
C PHE A 117 36.44 13.25 -0.50
N ILE A 118 35.61 12.25 -0.82
CA ILE A 118 36.06 10.85 -0.92
C ILE A 118 37.09 10.66 -2.05
N LYS A 119 36.90 11.32 -3.20
CA LYS A 119 37.86 11.24 -4.31
C LYS A 119 39.22 11.79 -3.93
N GLU A 120 39.24 12.86 -3.14
CA GLU A 120 40.51 13.49 -2.73
C GLU A 120 41.25 12.66 -1.68
N MET A 121 40.55 12.05 -0.73
CA MET A 121 41.14 11.07 0.17
C MET A 121 41.77 9.88 -0.57
N VAL A 122 41.10 9.37 -1.61
CA VAL A 122 41.62 8.25 -2.42
C VAL A 122 42.84 8.66 -3.24
N ARG A 123 42.89 9.90 -3.72
CA ARG A 123 44.03 10.46 -4.45
C ARG A 123 45.28 10.53 -3.57
N GLU A 124 45.14 11.03 -2.34
CA GLU A 124 46.24 11.08 -1.36
C GLU A 124 46.75 9.68 -0.99
N GLN A 125 45.86 8.69 -0.91
CA GLN A 125 46.23 7.30 -0.64
C GLN A 125 46.95 6.63 -1.82
N ASN A 126 46.58 6.94 -3.05
CA ASN A 126 47.30 6.41 -4.23
C ASN A 126 48.66 7.08 -4.42
N GLU A 127 48.78 8.39 -4.16
CA GLU A 127 50.06 9.11 -4.27
C GLU A 127 51.09 8.66 -3.21
N SER A 128 50.62 8.22 -2.03
CA SER A 128 51.48 7.63 -0.99
C SER A 128 51.94 6.19 -1.31
N LEU A 129 51.32 5.53 -2.29
CA LEU A 129 51.70 4.19 -2.75
C LEU A 129 52.67 4.21 -3.95
N GLU A 130 52.73 5.31 -4.73
CA GLU A 130 53.62 5.43 -5.90
C GLU A 130 55.08 5.80 -5.57
N GLY A 131 55.38 6.16 -4.31
CA GLY A 131 56.75 6.48 -3.86
C GLY A 131 57.68 5.29 -3.58
N ALA A 132 57.19 4.05 -3.68
CA ALA A 132 57.97 2.84 -3.40
C ALA A 132 58.38 2.10 -4.69
N GLN A 133 59.46 2.56 -5.33
CA GLN A 133 60.15 1.80 -6.40
C GLN A 133 60.75 0.50 -5.83
N PRO A 134 60.43 -0.69 -6.37
CA PRO A 134 61.33 -1.84 -6.23
C PRO A 134 62.46 -1.75 -7.26
N ALA A 135 63.64 -2.15 -6.80
CA ALA A 135 64.95 -1.99 -7.43
C ALA A 135 65.05 -2.57 -8.85
N LYS A 136 65.91 -1.94 -9.66
CA LYS A 136 66.39 -2.46 -10.95
C LYS A 136 67.10 -3.79 -10.72
N ASP A 137 66.71 -4.82 -11.46
CA ASP A 137 67.48 -6.05 -11.60
C ASP A 137 68.08 -6.07 -13.01
N ASP A 138 69.39 -5.86 -13.07
CA ASP A 138 70.20 -5.84 -14.28
C ASP A 138 70.71 -7.27 -14.55
N SER A 139 69.98 -8.06 -15.33
CA SER A 139 70.50 -9.24 -16.05
C SER A 139 69.51 -9.56 -17.19
N GLU A 140 69.88 -9.68 -18.46
CA GLU A 140 70.88 -10.57 -19.03
C GLU A 140 71.35 -10.09 -20.41
N THR A 141 72.62 -10.37 -20.65
CA THR A 141 73.44 -10.05 -21.81
C THR A 141 73.41 -11.20 -22.83
N ALA A 142 73.50 -10.85 -24.12
CA ALA A 142 74.03 -11.64 -25.24
C ALA A 142 73.28 -12.92 -25.71
N ALA A 143 72.70 -12.85 -26.92
CA ALA A 143 73.25 -13.48 -28.14
C ALA A 143 72.40 -13.09 -29.36
#